data_AF-A0A8T3Q006-F1
#
_entry.id   AF-A0A8T3Q006-F1
#
_cell.length_a   1.000
_cell.length_b   1.000
_cell.length_c   1.000
_cell.angle_alpha   90.00
_cell.angle_beta   90.00
_cell.angle_gamma   90.00
#
_symmetry.space_group_name_H-M   'P 1'
#
loop_
_entity.id
_entity.type
_entity.pdbx_description
1 polymer ?
#
loop_
_entity_poly.entity_id
_entity_poly.type
_entity_poly.pdbx_seq_one_letter_code
_entity_poly.pdbx_strand_id
1 'polypeptide(L)'
;MNRDRLTALTDRWRARHDARLPAQRAQADPEREAIAARAFPHDTTTPAAYVAEHGAAMIGFTYDEARYADAQLDAWLLEVGRLLRERR
;
A
#
# COMPACT_ATOMS: atom_id res chain seq x y z
N MET A 1 3.90 26.36 -9.86
CA MET A 1 3.95 25.58 -8.60
C MET A 1 4.96 24.46 -8.82
N ASN A 2 6.06 24.44 -8.06
CA ASN A 2 7.31 23.78 -8.45
C ASN A 2 7.29 22.26 -8.20
N ARG A 3 7.56 21.45 -9.22
CA ARG A 3 7.55 19.98 -9.19
C ARG A 3 8.48 19.43 -8.10
N ASP A 4 9.64 20.06 -7.91
CA ASP A 4 10.64 19.66 -6.90
C ASP A 4 10.13 19.82 -5.46
N ARG A 5 9.30 20.85 -5.22
CA ARG A 5 8.68 21.07 -3.90
C ARG A 5 7.63 20.00 -3.60
N LEU A 6 6.91 19.54 -4.62
CA LEU A 6 5.93 18.46 -4.48
C LEU A 6 6.64 17.14 -4.17
N THR A 7 7.71 16.81 -4.89
CA THR A 7 8.54 15.63 -4.64
C THR A 7 9.09 15.63 -3.20
N ALA A 8 9.68 16.74 -2.76
CA ALA A 8 10.22 16.85 -1.41
C ALA A 8 9.16 16.79 -0.29
N LEU A 9 7.90 17.11 -0.58
CA LEU A 9 6.78 16.92 0.36
C LEU A 9 6.34 15.45 0.38
N THR A 10 6.21 14.83 -0.79
CA THR A 10 5.89 13.41 -0.92
C THR A 10 6.93 12.52 -0.23
N ASP A 11 8.21 12.84 -0.38
CA ASP A 11 9.30 12.07 0.24
C ASP A 11 9.34 12.23 1.77
N ARG A 12 9.11 13.45 2.28
CA ARG A 12 9.02 13.70 3.73
C ARG A 12 7.81 13.04 4.36
N TRP A 13 6.66 13.11 3.70
CA TRP A 13 5.45 12.42 4.15
C TRP A 13 5.68 10.91 4.21
N ARG A 14 6.28 10.35 3.16
CA ARG A 14 6.64 8.93 3.04
C ARG A 14 7.62 8.47 4.12
N ALA A 15 8.69 9.22 4.39
CA ALA A 15 9.65 8.88 5.44
C ALA A 15 9.01 8.88 6.85
N ARG A 16 8.12 9.85 7.13
CA ARG A 16 7.37 9.91 8.39
C ARG A 16 6.36 8.75 8.51
N HIS A 17 5.84 8.30 7.38
CA HIS A 17 4.89 7.21 7.28
C HIS A 17 5.55 5.84 7.51
N ASP A 18 6.68 5.56 6.84
CA ASP A 18 7.45 4.33 7.04
C ASP A 18 7.89 4.18 8.52
N ALA A 19 8.26 5.29 9.17
CA ALA A 19 8.64 5.30 10.59
C ALA A 19 7.47 5.08 11.56
N ARG A 20 6.21 5.16 11.11
CA ARG A 20 5.00 5.05 11.94
C ARG A 20 4.37 3.67 11.93
N LEU A 21 4.81 2.76 11.07
CA LEU A 21 4.21 1.43 10.93
C LEU A 21 4.16 0.75 12.31
N PRO A 22 2.96 0.64 12.92
CA PRO A 22 2.83 0.09 14.25
C PRO A 22 3.11 -1.42 14.20
N ALA A 23 3.68 -1.97 15.27
CA ALA A 23 3.90 -3.41 15.42
C ALA A 23 2.58 -4.22 15.30
N GLN A 24 1.43 -3.56 15.46
CA GLN A 24 0.10 -4.13 15.31
C GLN A 24 -0.77 -3.19 14.44
N ARG A 25 -1.24 -3.70 13.30
CA ARG A 25 -2.12 -2.98 12.36
C ARG A 25 -3.54 -2.90 12.92
N ALA A 26 -4.14 -1.72 12.89
CA ALA A 26 -5.54 -1.54 13.26
C ALA A 26 -6.45 -2.25 12.23
N GLN A 27 -7.57 -2.80 12.68
CA GLN A 27 -8.57 -3.37 11.77
C GLN A 27 -9.10 -2.27 10.84
N ALA A 28 -9.16 -2.56 9.54
CA ALA A 28 -9.78 -1.70 8.55
C ALA A 28 -11.28 -1.54 8.88
N ASP A 29 -11.81 -0.33 8.68
CA ASP A 29 -13.25 -0.16 8.66
C ASP A 29 -13.86 -0.90 7.44
N PRO A 30 -15.15 -1.30 7.50
CA PRO A 30 -15.77 -2.06 6.42
C PRO A 30 -15.82 -1.34 5.06
N GLU A 31 -15.85 0.00 5.07
CA GLU A 31 -15.89 0.79 3.83
C GLU A 31 -14.53 0.73 3.11
N ARG A 32 -13.44 0.90 3.86
CA ARG A 32 -12.08 0.74 3.36
C ARG A 32 -11.82 -0.67 2.85
N GLU A 33 -12.35 -1.68 3.53
CA GLU A 33 -12.27 -3.07 3.06
C GLU A 33 -13.02 -3.28 1.74
N ALA A 34 -14.25 -2.77 1.63
CA ALA A 34 -15.01 -2.83 0.38
C ALA A 34 -14.31 -2.08 -0.78
N ILE A 35 -13.66 -0.95 -0.50
CA ILE A 35 -12.88 -0.21 -1.49
C ILE A 35 -11.65 -1.03 -1.91
N ALA A 36 -10.90 -1.58 -0.96
CA ALA A 36 -9.72 -2.38 -1.24
C ALA A 36 -10.06 -3.63 -2.07
N ALA A 37 -11.11 -4.36 -1.68
CA ALA A 37 -11.57 -5.55 -2.41
C ALA A 37 -11.96 -5.24 -3.87
N ARG A 38 -12.49 -4.03 -4.15
CA ARG A 38 -12.84 -3.60 -5.52
C ARG A 38 -11.65 -3.07 -6.31
N ALA A 39 -10.71 -2.42 -5.62
CA ALA A 39 -9.58 -1.75 -6.26
C ALA A 39 -8.43 -2.70 -6.61
N PHE A 40 -8.30 -3.82 -5.89
CA PHE A 40 -7.17 -4.72 -6.02
C PHE A 40 -7.60 -6.11 -6.53
N PRO A 41 -6.97 -6.61 -7.62
CA PRO A 41 -7.26 -7.93 -8.18
C PRO A 41 -6.56 -9.05 -7.38
N HIS A 42 -6.83 -9.12 -6.08
CA HIS A 42 -6.18 -10.01 -5.11
C HIS A 42 -6.47 -11.51 -5.32
N ASP A 43 -7.48 -11.80 -6.13
CA ASP A 43 -8.02 -13.10 -6.46
C ASP A 43 -7.64 -13.59 -7.86
N THR A 44 -7.14 -12.71 -8.73
CA THR A 44 -6.76 -13.06 -10.11
C THR A 44 -5.30 -12.78 -10.45
N THR A 45 -4.66 -11.86 -9.73
CA THR A 45 -3.29 -11.41 -10.00
C THR A 45 -2.42 -11.59 -8.77
N THR A 46 -1.18 -12.04 -8.96
CA THR A 46 -0.23 -12.15 -7.84
C THR A 46 0.31 -10.77 -7.43
N PRO A 47 0.69 -10.55 -6.17
CA PRO A 47 1.28 -9.29 -5.72
C PRO A 47 2.50 -8.86 -6.56
N ALA A 48 3.37 -9.82 -6.90
CA ALA A 48 4.58 -9.56 -7.69
C ALA A 48 4.28 -9.10 -9.12
N ALA A 49 3.30 -9.72 -9.79
CA ALA A 49 2.88 -9.30 -11.12
C ALA A 49 2.28 -7.90 -11.07
N TYR A 50 1.40 -7.65 -10.11
CA TYR A 50 0.77 -6.35 -9.92
C TYR A 50 1.79 -5.23 -9.66
N VAL A 51 2.77 -5.47 -8.78
CA VAL A 51 3.84 -4.49 -8.49
C VAL A 51 4.77 -4.29 -9.69
N ALA A 52 5.06 -5.33 -10.47
CA ALA A 52 5.86 -5.19 -11.67
C ALA A 52 5.19 -4.28 -12.71
N GLU A 53 3.86 -4.36 -12.84
CA GLU A 53 3.09 -3.57 -13.79
C GLU A 53 2.79 -2.14 -13.30
N HIS A 54 2.33 -2.00 -12.05
CA HIS A 54 1.79 -0.74 -11.53
C HIS A 54 2.68 -0.05 -10.50
N GLY A 55 3.68 -0.76 -9.93
CA GLY A 55 4.39 -0.32 -8.75
C GLY A 55 5.10 1.03 -8.88
N ALA A 56 5.54 1.40 -10.09
CA ALA A 56 6.14 2.70 -10.37
C ALA A 56 5.19 3.88 -10.10
N ALA A 57 3.88 3.69 -10.29
CA ALA A 57 2.85 4.70 -10.06
C ALA A 57 2.30 4.69 -8.62
N MET A 58 2.58 3.64 -7.84
CA MET A 58 2.04 3.43 -6.49
C MET A 58 2.85 4.17 -5.42
N ILE A 59 3.04 5.47 -5.62
CA ILE A 59 3.71 6.33 -4.66
C ILE A 59 2.79 6.57 -3.46
N GLY A 60 3.19 6.04 -2.29
CA GLY A 60 2.45 6.25 -1.04
C GLY A 60 1.34 5.22 -0.81
N PHE A 61 1.58 3.97 -1.22
CA PHE A 61 0.73 2.85 -0.83
C PHE A 61 0.60 2.75 0.70
N THR A 62 -0.65 2.76 1.18
CA THR A 62 -1.03 2.80 2.61
C THR A 62 -1.99 1.67 2.98
N TYR A 63 -2.36 0.82 2.03
CA TYR A 63 -3.35 -0.23 2.27
C TYR A 63 -2.77 -1.31 3.20
N ASP A 64 -1.47 -1.55 3.19
CA ASP A 64 -0.80 -2.48 4.10
C ASP A 64 -0.73 -2.03 5.57
N GLU A 65 -1.15 -0.80 5.92
CA GLU A 65 -1.19 -0.33 7.31
C GLU A 65 -2.39 -0.87 8.11
N ALA A 66 -3.47 -1.22 7.42
CA ALA A 66 -4.69 -1.73 8.03
C ALA A 66 -4.75 -3.25 7.89
N ARG A 67 -5.37 -3.92 8.87
CA ARG A 67 -5.69 -5.34 8.80
C ARG A 67 -7.09 -5.52 8.22
N TYR A 68 -7.23 -6.32 7.17
CA TYR A 68 -8.52 -6.62 6.55
C TYR A 68 -9.12 -7.90 7.13
N ALA A 69 -10.46 -7.99 7.16
CA ALA A 69 -11.15 -9.18 7.65
C ALA A 69 -11.02 -10.35 6.66
N ASP A 70 -11.05 -10.05 5.35
CA ASP A 70 -10.62 -10.99 4.32
C ASP A 70 -9.11 -11.25 4.42
N ALA A 71 -8.76 -12.48 4.81
CA ALA A 71 -7.38 -12.90 5.00
C ALA A 71 -6.57 -12.99 3.70
N GLN A 72 -7.23 -13.27 2.57
CA GLN A 72 -6.56 -13.33 1.26
C GLN A 72 -6.21 -11.91 0.80
N LEU A 73 -7.17 -10.98 0.88
CA LEU A 73 -6.94 -9.57 0.60
C LEU A 73 -5.85 -9.00 1.52
N ASP A 74 -5.91 -9.29 2.82
CA ASP A 74 -4.93 -8.82 3.81
C ASP A 74 -3.51 -9.27 3.48
N ALA A 75 -3.32 -10.57 3.22
CA ALA A 75 -2.02 -11.14 2.87
C ALA A 75 -1.49 -10.57 1.55
N TRP A 76 -2.38 -10.39 0.57
CA TRP A 76 -2.04 -9.84 -0.73
C TRP A 76 -1.54 -8.38 -0.62
N LEU A 77 -2.26 -7.54 0.12
CA LEU A 77 -1.90 -6.13 0.32
C LEU A 77 -0.60 -5.98 1.12
N LEU A 78 -0.39 -6.82 2.13
CA LEU A 78 0.86 -6.89 2.87
C LEU A 78 2.05 -7.19 1.96
N GLU A 79 1.88 -8.17 1.07
CA GLU A 79 2.93 -8.57 0.14
C GLU A 79 3.22 -7.49 -0.90
N VAL A 80 2.19 -6.82 -1.43
CA VAL A 80 2.37 -5.65 -2.30
C VAL A 80 3.16 -4.56 -1.58
N GLY A 81 2.80 -4.23 -0.34
CA GLY A 81 3.50 -3.24 0.47
C GLY A 81 4.97 -3.59 0.70
N ARG A 82 5.27 -4.87 1.00
CA ARG A 82 6.63 -5.39 1.13
C ARG A 82 7.43 -5.20 -0.16
N LEU A 83 6.89 -5.66 -1.29
CA LEU A 83 7.57 -5.58 -2.59
C LEU A 83 7.82 -4.15 -3.05
N LEU A 84 6.88 -3.22 -2.78
CA LEU A 84 7.07 -1.80 -3.09
C LEU A 84 8.19 -1.16 -2.26
N ARG A 85 8.39 -1.61 -1.01
CA ARG A 85 9.50 -1.16 -0.16
C ARG A 85 10.84 -1.75 -0.58
N GLU A 86 10.88 -3.01 -1.02
CA GLU A 86 12.12 -3.68 -1.45
C GLU A 86 12.67 -3.16 -2.78
N ARG A 87 11.82 -2.60 -3.64
CA ARG A 87 12.22 -2.02 -4.94
C ARG A 87 12.72 -0.58 -4.83
N ARG A 88 12.83 -0.03 -3.61
CA ARG A 88 13.42 1.29 -3.34
C ARG A 88 14.87 1.18 -2.92
#